data_AF-A0A954P8E3-F1
#
_entry.id   AF-A0A954P8E3-F1
#
_cell.length_a   1.000
_cell.length_b   1.000
_cell.length_c   1.000
_cell.angle_alpha   90.00
_cell.angle_beta   90.00
_cell.angle_gamma   90.00
#
_symmetry.space_group_name_H-M   'P 1'
#
loop_
_entity.id
_entity.type
_entity.pdbx_description
1 polymer ?
#
loop_
_entity_poly.entity_id
_entity_poly.type
_entity_poly.pdbx_seq_one_letter_code
_entity_poly.pdbx_strand_id
1 'polypeptide(L)' 'MPGKTSSSDSGGKQQGNDFCRQAEESAPGLIAEFRDFLVHNRKWWLLPIILVLLLVGLLLVLSGSVAAPFIYPIF' A
#
# COMPACT_ATOMS: atom_id res chain seq x y z
N MET A 1 25.50 -48.56 42.16
CA MET A 1 26.13 -47.26 41.82
C MET A 1 25.07 -46.35 41.20
N PRO A 2 24.88 -45.10 41.68
CA PRO A 2 24.01 -44.10 41.05
C PRO A 2 24.77 -43.34 39.95
N GLY A 3 24.18 -43.20 38.76
CA GLY A 3 24.83 -42.63 37.58
C GLY A 3 23.93 -41.67 36.81
N LYS A 4 24.02 -40.39 37.19
CA LYS A 4 23.86 -39.16 36.39
C LYS A 4 22.50 -38.87 35.72
N THR A 5 21.87 -37.87 36.33
CA THR A 5 21.06 -36.82 35.73
C THR A 5 21.83 -36.02 34.66
N SER A 6 21.12 -35.63 33.59
CA SER A 6 21.36 -34.59 32.57
C SER A 6 20.86 -35.16 31.24
N SER A 7 20.04 -34.54 30.41
CA SER A 7 19.51 -33.17 30.34
C SER A 7 18.62 -33.18 29.08
N SER A 8 17.66 -32.25 29.02
CA SER A 8 16.87 -31.92 27.82
C SER A 8 15.84 -32.95 27.35
N ASP A 9 14.63 -32.84 27.88
CA ASP A 9 13.47 -32.79 26.99
C ASP A 9 12.50 -31.73 27.51
N SER A 10 12.81 -30.49 27.14
CA SER A 10 11.88 -29.36 27.22
C SER A 10 11.72 -28.82 25.80
N GLY A 11 11.16 -29.64 24.91
CA GLY A 11 10.92 -29.30 23.51
C GLY A 11 9.46 -28.97 23.16
N GLY A 12 8.54 -28.96 24.13
CA GLY A 12 7.09 -28.94 23.86
C GLY A 12 6.38 -27.58 23.87
N LYS A 13 7.06 -26.43 23.96
CA LYS A 13 6.40 -25.13 24.21
C LYS A 13 6.80 -23.95 23.31
N GLN A 14 7.24 -24.20 22.07
CA GLN A 14 7.50 -23.09 21.14
C GLN A 14 6.62 -23.09 19.89
N GLN A 15 6.09 -24.24 19.47
CA GLN A 15 5.35 -24.34 18.21
C GLN A 15 3.93 -23.73 18.25
N GLY A 16 3.42 -23.40 19.45
CA GLY A 16 2.13 -22.71 19.63
C GLY A 16 2.20 -21.18 19.56
N ASN A 17 3.39 -20.58 19.61
CA ASN A 17 3.55 -19.13 19.72
C ASN A 17 3.82 -18.43 18.37
N ASP A 18 4.03 -19.22 17.31
CA ASP A 18 4.33 -18.73 15.97
C ASP A 18 3.05 -18.54 15.12
N PHE A 19 1.99 -19.28 15.45
CA PHE A 19 0.72 -19.28 14.71
C PHE A 19 -0.17 -18.07 15.02
N CYS A 20 -0.24 -17.65 16.29
CA CYS A 20 -1.02 -16.47 16.69
C CYS A 20 -0.43 -15.16 16.16
N ARG A 21 0.87 -15.16 15.84
CA ARG A 21 1.61 -13.98 15.39
C ARG A 21 1.36 -13.63 13.93
N GLN A 22 1.02 -14.62 13.11
CA GLN A 22 0.67 -14.45 11.69
C GLN A 22 -0.73 -13.86 11.48
N ALA A 23 -1.65 -14.05 12.44
CA ALA A 23 -2.98 -13.43 12.41
C ALA A 23 -2.98 -11.97 12.89
N GLU A 24 -1.91 -11.54 13.56
CA GLU A 24 -1.67 -10.17 14.03
C GLU A 24 -0.72 -9.39 13.11
N GLU A 25 -0.28 -9.98 12.01
CA GLU A 25 0.19 -9.22 10.86
C GLU A 25 -1.03 -8.52 10.27
N SER A 26 -1.29 -7.34 10.82
CA SER A 26 -2.33 -6.41 10.42
C SER A 26 -2.40 -6.42 8.90
N ALA A 27 -3.43 -7.09 8.37
CA ALA A 27 -3.68 -7.19 6.95
C ALA A 27 -3.50 -5.77 6.40
N PRO A 28 -2.55 -5.53 5.49
CA PRO A 28 -2.33 -4.20 4.97
C PRO A 28 -3.70 -3.73 4.48
N GLY A 29 -4.25 -2.71 5.14
CA GLY A 29 -5.64 -2.33 4.91
C GLY A 29 -5.85 -2.10 3.42
N LEU A 30 -7.07 -2.29 2.91
CA LEU A 30 -7.35 -2.17 1.47
C LEU A 30 -6.74 -0.91 0.84
N ILE A 31 -6.67 0.20 1.58
CA ILE A 31 -6.01 1.45 1.16
C ILE A 31 -4.50 1.30 0.94
N ALA A 32 -3.79 0.57 1.81
CA ALA A 32 -2.36 0.30 1.69
C ALA A 32 -2.07 -0.60 0.48
N GLU A 33 -2.85 -1.67 0.27
CA GLU A 33 -2.75 -2.48 -0.93
C GLU A 33 -3.07 -1.67 -2.19
N PHE A 34 -4.13 -0.86 -2.19
CA PHE A 34 -4.49 -0.01 -3.32
C PHE A 34 -3.37 0.99 -3.66
N ARG A 35 -2.77 1.59 -2.63
CA ARG A 35 -1.62 2.49 -2.78
C ARG A 35 -0.40 1.76 -3.35
N ASP A 36 -0.12 0.54 -2.90
CA ASP A 36 0.96 -0.28 -3.46
C ASP A 36 0.68 -0.69 -4.90
N PHE A 37 -0.57 -1.00 -5.25
CA PHE A 37 -1.01 -1.23 -6.64
C PHE A 37 -0.81 0.02 -7.52
N LEU A 38 -1.19 1.20 -7.03
CA LEU A 38 -0.97 2.49 -7.70
C LEU A 38 0.53 2.79 -7.90
N VAL A 39 1.36 2.47 -6.91
CA VAL A 39 2.81 2.65 -6.96
C VAL A 39 3.48 1.63 -7.90
N HIS A 40 3.02 0.38 -7.90
CA HIS A 40 3.47 -0.66 -8.83
C HIS A 40 3.15 -0.29 -10.29
N ASN A 41 2.00 0.35 -10.52
CA ASN A 41 1.55 0.82 -11.83
C ASN A 41 2.12 2.19 -12.22
N ARG A 42 3.42 2.38 -11.98
CA ARG A 42 4.23 3.35 -12.74
C ARG A 42 4.20 4.76 -12.15
N LYS A 43 5.05 4.96 -11.14
CA LYS A 43 5.58 6.28 -10.75
C LYS A 43 5.98 7.17 -11.94
N TRP A 44 6.34 6.61 -13.09
CA TRP A 44 6.70 7.36 -14.30
C TRP A 44 5.55 7.64 -15.29
N TRP A 45 4.46 6.87 -15.23
CA TRP A 45 3.33 7.03 -16.16
C TRP A 45 2.13 7.75 -15.52
N LEU A 46 1.95 7.61 -14.22
CA LEU A 46 0.93 8.34 -13.46
C LEU A 46 1.32 9.81 -13.23
N LEU A 47 2.62 10.07 -13.08
CA LEU A 47 3.16 11.40 -12.82
C LEU A 47 2.83 12.43 -13.92
N PRO A 48 3.01 12.14 -15.24
CA PRO A 48 2.60 13.09 -16.27
C PRO A 48 1.08 13.34 -16.28
N ILE A 49 0.26 12.32 -16.01
CA ILE A 49 -1.21 12.47 -15.94
C ILE A 49 -1.60 13.39 -14.78
N ILE A 50 -1.08 13.14 -13.58
CA ILE A 50 -1.34 13.95 -12.38
C ILE A 50 -0.87 15.39 -12.59
N LEU A 51 0.30 15.57 -13.20
CA LEU A 51 0.86 16.90 -13.44
C LEU A 51 -0.02 17.72 -14.38
N VAL A 52 -0.51 17.15 -15.48
CA VAL A 52 -1.46 17.82 -16.38
C VAL A 52 -2.78 18.11 -15.66
N LEU A 53 -3.30 17.16 -14.87
CA LEU A 53 -4.54 17.36 -14.12
C LEU A 53 -4.44 18.54 -13.13
N LEU A 54 -3.30 18.63 -12.44
CA LEU A 54 -3.01 19.68 -11.48
C LEU A 54 -2.80 21.02 -12.20
N LEU A 55 -2.08 21.02 -13.32
CA LEU A 55 -1.89 22.22 -14.15
C LEU A 55 -3.21 22.76 -14.67
N VAL A 56 -4.07 21.89 -15.22
CA VAL A 56 -5.42 22.26 -15.68
C VAL A 56 -6.27 22.73 -14.52
N GLY A 57 -6.30 22.01 -13.39
CA GLY A 57 -7.05 22.41 -12.20
C GLY A 57 -6.61 23.77 -11.66
N LEU A 58 -5.31 24.04 -11.63
CA LEU A 58 -4.76 25.33 -11.25
C LEU A 58 -5.18 26.42 -12.23
N LEU A 59 -5.04 26.17 -13.53
CA LEU A 59 -5.49 27.09 -14.57
C LEU A 59 -6.99 27.37 -14.45
N LEU A 60 -7.82 26.38 -14.14
CA LEU A 60 -9.26 26.54 -13.96
C LEU A 60 -9.58 27.45 -12.77
N VAL A 61 -8.89 27.25 -11.64
CA VAL A 61 -9.06 28.10 -10.45
C VAL A 61 -8.63 29.54 -10.75
N LEU A 62 -7.54 29.75 -11.50
CA LEU A 62 -7.06 31.08 -11.87
C LEU A 62 -7.87 31.72 -13.02
N SER A 63 -8.44 30.93 -13.93
CA SER A 63 -9.11 31.41 -15.15
C SER A 63 -10.56 31.83 -14.94
N GLY A 64 -11.22 31.41 -13.84
CA GLY A 64 -12.60 31.77 -13.53
C GLY A 64 -13.67 31.22 -14.50
N SER A 65 -13.28 30.53 -15.58
CA SER A 65 -14.16 29.94 -16.58
C SER A 65 -13.86 28.45 -16.74
N VAL A 66 -14.75 27.62 -16.20
CA VAL A 66 -14.62 26.15 -16.15
C VAL A 66 -14.85 25.50 -17.53
N ALA A 67 -15.40 26.25 -18.50
CA ALA A 67 -15.88 25.70 -19.76
C ALA A 67 -14.81 25.50 -20.85
N ALA A 68 -13.67 26.19 -20.79
CA ALA A 68 -12.68 26.23 -21.87
C ALA A 68 -12.11 24.85 -22.31
N PRO A 69 -11.80 23.88 -21.43
CA PRO A 69 -11.19 22.61 -21.86
C PRO A 69 -12.18 21.58 -22.42
N PHE A 70 -13.49 21.78 -22.28
CA PHE A 70 -14.52 20.82 -22.72
C PHE A 70 -15.34 21.28 -23.92
N ILE A 71 -15.14 22.52 -24.37
CA ILE A 71 -15.89 23.09 -25.49
C ILE A 71 -15.31 22.69 -26.87
N TYR A 72 -14.05 22.24 -26.92
CA TYR A 72 -13.33 21.93 -28.16
C TYR A 72 -13.44 20.51 -28.75
N PRO A 73 -13.98 19.45 -28.10
CA PRO A 73 -14.12 18.14 -28.73
C PRO A 73 -15.41 17.96 -29.57
N ILE A 74 -16.22 19.01 -29.76
CA ILE A 74 -17.55 18.92 -30.41
C ILE A 74 -17.54 19.45 -31.87
N PHE A 75 -16.37 19.76 -32.45
CA PHE A 75 -16.25 20.17 -33.85
C PHE A 75 -15.16 19.38 -34.59
#